data_AF-A0AB39WD58-F1
#
_entry.id   AF-A0AB39WD58-F1
#
_cell.length_a   1.000
_cell.length_b   1.000
_cell.length_c   1.000
_cell.angle_alpha   90.00
_cell.angle_beta   90.00
_cell.angle_gamma   90.00
#
_symmetry.space_group_name_H-M   'P 1'
#
loop_
_entity.id
_entity.type
_entity.pdbx_description
1 polymer ?
#
loop_
_entity_poly.entity_id
_entity_poly.type
_entity_poly.pdbx_seq_one_letter_code
_entity_poly.pdbx_strand_id
1 'polypeptide(L)'
;MNHNIDKYISDKIFELKWQDKQLSEISGISKGQVSKLKNGSVSRLSAQTFYLVVKAFNDSINNATRIVFLNQKFDLNKWIPKERNEFGKIMSKYENITNSLEEISAKTGINEIRLSELYYRKGALDAYELIFIEKAIGKKPGELFEEFYGKNILL
;
A
#
# COMPACT_ATOMS: atom_id res chain seq x y z
N MET A 1 10.93 3.38 -14.32
CA MET A 1 10.65 1.95 -14.54
C MET A 1 10.37 1.79 -16.01
N ASN A 2 11.22 1.04 -16.72
CA ASN A 2 11.14 0.93 -18.18
C ASN A 2 10.20 -0.21 -18.55
N HIS A 3 9.43 -0.03 -19.62
CA HIS A 3 8.51 -1.05 -20.14
C HIS A 3 8.58 -1.10 -21.67
N ASN A 4 8.37 -2.28 -22.24
CA ASN A 4 8.45 -2.56 -23.68
C ASN A 4 7.05 -2.78 -24.28
N ILE A 5 6.08 -1.94 -23.89
CA ILE A 5 4.68 -2.06 -24.35
C ILE A 5 4.54 -1.77 -25.85
N ASP A 6 5.39 -0.90 -26.37
CA ASP A 6 5.55 -0.58 -27.79
C ASP A 6 5.90 -1.83 -28.61
N LYS A 7 6.91 -2.58 -28.17
CA LYS A 7 7.33 -3.83 -28.79
C LYS A 7 6.23 -4.89 -28.70
N TYR A 8 5.65 -5.07 -27.52
CA TYR A 8 4.55 -6.03 -27.33
C TYR A 8 3.36 -5.75 -28.26
N ILE A 9 2.94 -4.48 -28.37
CA ILE A 9 1.86 -4.08 -29.28
C ILE A 9 2.25 -4.33 -30.73
N SER A 10 3.46 -3.95 -31.13
CA SER A 10 3.93 -4.09 -32.52
C SER A 10 3.98 -5.56 -32.95
N ASP A 11 4.52 -6.42 -32.09
CA ASP A 11 4.60 -7.86 -32.34
C ASP A 11 3.19 -8.47 -32.46
N LYS A 12 2.27 -8.15 -31.53
CA LYS A 12 0.89 -8.67 -31.57
C LYS A 12 0.08 -8.18 -32.75
N ILE A 13 0.20 -6.90 -33.11
CA ILE A 13 -0.46 -6.35 -34.30
C ILE A 13 0.03 -7.04 -35.56
N PHE A 14 1.35 -7.30 -35.66
CA PHE A 14 1.93 -8.01 -36.78
C PHE A 14 1.44 -9.48 -36.85
N GLU A 15 1.51 -10.22 -35.74
CA GLU A 15 1.04 -11.62 -35.63
C GLU A 15 -0.43 -11.77 -36.05
N LEU A 16 -1.29 -10.85 -35.60
CA LEU A 16 -2.73 -10.89 -35.85
C LEU A 16 -3.15 -10.22 -37.17
N LYS A 17 -2.20 -9.61 -37.89
CA LYS A 17 -2.45 -8.79 -39.09
C LYS A 17 -3.46 -7.66 -38.82
N TRP A 18 -3.37 -7.04 -37.66
CA TRP A 18 -4.26 -5.96 -37.24
C TRP A 18 -3.79 -4.60 -37.75
N GLN A 19 -4.72 -3.65 -37.71
CA GLN A 19 -4.44 -2.22 -37.76
C GLN A 19 -4.57 -1.60 -36.37
N ASP A 20 -3.90 -0.47 -36.13
CA ASP A 20 -3.98 0.27 -34.86
C ASP A 20 -5.44 0.64 -34.50
N LYS A 21 -6.29 0.85 -35.52
CA LYS A 21 -7.73 1.07 -35.36
C LYS A 21 -8.44 -0.11 -34.68
N GLN A 22 -8.09 -1.36 -35.02
CA GLN A 22 -8.70 -2.54 -34.41
C GLN A 22 -8.32 -2.66 -32.94
N LEU A 23 -7.05 -2.41 -32.60
CA LEU A 23 -6.63 -2.37 -31.20
C LEU A 23 -7.42 -1.29 -30.44
N SER A 24 -7.58 -0.10 -31.01
CA SER A 24 -8.36 0.99 -30.40
C SER A 24 -9.82 0.59 -30.15
N GLU A 25 -10.47 -0.05 -31.12
CA GLU A 25 -11.87 -0.49 -31.03
C GLU A 25 -12.08 -1.61 -30.00
N ILE A 26 -11.22 -2.62 -30.01
CA ILE A 26 -11.36 -3.79 -29.12
C ILE A 26 -10.95 -3.46 -27.68
N SER A 27 -9.90 -2.66 -27.50
CA SER A 27 -9.42 -2.28 -26.15
C SER A 27 -10.21 -1.13 -25.53
N GLY A 28 -10.97 -0.36 -26.32
CA GLY A 28 -11.58 0.90 -25.90
C GLY A 28 -10.59 2.04 -25.65
N ILE A 29 -9.30 1.85 -25.98
CA ILE A 29 -8.26 2.88 -25.85
C ILE A 29 -8.37 3.83 -27.05
N SER A 30 -8.27 5.15 -26.81
CA SER A 30 -8.31 6.12 -27.91
C SER A 30 -7.16 5.93 -28.91
N LYS A 31 -7.41 6.21 -30.19
CA LYS A 31 -6.40 6.10 -31.26
C LYS A 31 -5.12 6.87 -30.94
N GLY A 32 -5.25 8.08 -30.38
CA GLY A 32 -4.10 8.89 -29.97
C GLY A 32 -3.27 8.22 -28.88
N GLN A 33 -3.92 7.53 -27.93
CA GLN A 33 -3.21 6.80 -26.88
C GLN A 33 -2.57 5.50 -27.42
N VAL A 34 -3.23 4.78 -28.33
CA VAL A 34 -2.62 3.62 -29.04
C VAL A 34 -1.35 4.05 -29.78
N SER A 35 -1.40 5.18 -30.49
CA SER A 35 -0.23 5.72 -31.21
C SER A 35 0.92 6.05 -30.24
N LYS A 36 0.64 6.70 -29.11
CA LYS A 36 1.64 7.01 -28.08
C LYS A 36 2.24 5.76 -27.42
N LEU A 37 1.45 4.71 -27.23
CA LEU A 37 1.93 3.45 -26.68
C LEU A 37 2.87 2.74 -27.65
N LYS A 38 2.48 2.67 -28.93
CA LYS A 38 3.22 1.99 -29.98
C LYS A 38 4.53 2.68 -30.37
N ASN A 39 4.60 4.00 -30.27
CA ASN A 39 5.80 4.76 -30.59
C ASN A 39 6.72 5.00 -29.38
N GLY A 40 6.45 4.37 -28.23
CA GLY A 40 7.25 4.51 -27.01
C GLY A 40 7.16 5.88 -26.32
N SER A 41 6.22 6.75 -26.70
CA SER A 41 6.05 8.08 -26.08
C SER A 41 5.41 8.05 -24.68
N VAL A 42 4.91 6.89 -24.24
CA VAL A 42 4.36 6.71 -22.90
C VAL A 42 5.47 6.28 -21.96
N SER A 43 5.85 7.15 -21.02
CA SER A 43 6.84 6.83 -19.98
C SER A 43 6.24 6.09 -18.78
N ARG A 44 4.93 6.21 -18.56
CA ARG A 44 4.19 5.58 -17.47
C ARG A 44 3.03 4.77 -18.02
N LEU A 45 3.17 3.45 -17.98
CA LEU A 45 2.10 2.52 -18.32
C LEU A 45 1.22 2.27 -17.09
N SER A 46 -0.06 2.66 -17.17
CA SER A 46 -1.02 2.35 -16.11
C SER A 46 -1.42 0.86 -16.13
N ALA A 47 -1.76 0.31 -14.97
CA ALA A 47 -2.23 -1.08 -14.86
C ALA A 47 -3.50 -1.32 -15.70
N GLN A 48 -4.41 -0.35 -15.74
CA GLN A 48 -5.62 -0.41 -16.56
C GLN A 48 -5.30 -0.45 -18.04
N THR A 49 -4.41 0.44 -18.53
CA THR A 49 -3.99 0.45 -19.93
C THR A 49 -3.32 -0.86 -20.31
N PHE A 50 -2.41 -1.37 -19.46
CA PHE A 50 -1.77 -2.66 -19.66
C PHE A 50 -2.81 -3.79 -19.79
N TYR A 51 -3.75 -3.87 -18.84
CA TYR A 51 -4.81 -4.87 -18.85
C TYR A 51 -5.67 -4.80 -20.12
N LEU A 52 -6.10 -3.60 -20.54
CA LEU A 52 -6.94 -3.41 -21.72
C LEU A 52 -6.23 -3.84 -23.01
N VAL A 53 -4.94 -3.54 -23.15
CA VAL A 53 -4.13 -3.97 -24.30
C VAL A 53 -4.01 -5.50 -24.33
N VAL A 54 -3.62 -6.12 -23.21
CA VAL A 54 -3.43 -7.58 -23.14
C VAL A 54 -4.74 -8.31 -23.40
N LYS A 55 -5.84 -7.84 -22.81
CA LYS A 55 -7.18 -8.38 -23.04
C LYS A 55 -7.62 -8.24 -24.49
N ALA A 56 -7.32 -7.12 -25.15
CA ALA A 56 -7.67 -6.92 -26.55
C ALA A 56 -7.01 -7.97 -27.46
N PHE A 57 -5.78 -8.37 -27.17
CA PHE A 57 -5.10 -9.44 -27.90
C PHE A 57 -5.47 -10.86 -27.45
N ASN A 58 -6.40 -11.01 -26.50
CA ASN A 58 -6.76 -12.29 -25.89
C ASN A 58 -5.53 -13.08 -25.37
N ASP A 59 -4.53 -12.36 -24.85
CA ASP A 59 -3.30 -12.95 -24.31
C ASP A 59 -3.38 -13.05 -22.78
N SER A 60 -2.49 -13.84 -22.18
CA SER A 60 -2.40 -13.93 -20.73
C SER A 60 -1.57 -12.79 -20.14
N ILE A 61 -1.99 -12.29 -18.98
CA ILE A 61 -1.25 -11.27 -18.23
C ILE A 61 0.17 -11.74 -17.90
N ASN A 62 0.36 -13.04 -17.63
CA ASN A 62 1.68 -13.59 -17.34
C ASN A 62 2.64 -13.51 -18.54
N ASN A 63 2.18 -13.88 -19.75
CA ASN A 63 2.99 -13.75 -20.97
C ASN A 63 3.32 -12.29 -21.25
N ALA A 64 2.30 -11.43 -21.27
CA ALA A 64 2.50 -10.02 -21.54
C ALA A 64 3.46 -9.37 -20.53
N THR A 65 3.39 -9.75 -19.25
CA THR A 65 4.30 -9.25 -18.21
C THR A 65 5.75 -9.60 -18.51
N ARG A 66 6.02 -10.84 -18.95
CA ARG A 66 7.39 -11.29 -19.32
C ARG A 66 7.97 -10.54 -20.51
N ILE A 67 7.14 -10.07 -21.43
CA ILE A 67 7.58 -9.32 -22.61
C ILE A 67 7.72 -7.83 -22.28
N VAL A 68 6.66 -7.24 -21.72
CA VAL A 68 6.56 -5.81 -21.43
C VAL A 68 7.54 -5.41 -20.33
N PHE A 69 7.78 -6.27 -19.34
CA PHE A 69 8.68 -6.01 -18.22
C PHE A 69 9.88 -6.96 -18.19
N LEU A 70 10.38 -7.38 -19.38
CA LEU A 70 11.44 -8.38 -19.54
C LEU A 70 12.67 -8.18 -18.64
N ASN A 71 13.09 -6.92 -18.45
CA ASN A 71 14.28 -6.57 -17.68
C ASN A 71 13.96 -6.13 -16.24
N GLN A 72 12.69 -6.20 -15.82
CA GLN A 72 12.28 -5.79 -14.49
C GLN A 72 12.39 -6.95 -13.52
N LYS A 73 13.10 -6.73 -12.41
CA LYS A 73 13.02 -7.59 -11.24
C LYS A 73 11.88 -7.12 -10.34
N PHE A 74 10.99 -8.04 -9.99
CA PHE A 74 9.88 -7.81 -9.05
C PHE A 74 10.23 -8.40 -7.67
N ASP A 75 11.47 -8.22 -7.24
CA ASP A 75 11.93 -8.67 -5.94
C ASP A 75 11.30 -7.80 -4.86
N LEU A 76 10.68 -8.43 -3.86
CA LEU A 76 10.12 -7.72 -2.71
C LEU A 76 11.24 -7.44 -1.70
N ASN A 77 11.24 -6.22 -1.15
CA ASN A 77 12.10 -5.91 -0.02
C ASN A 77 11.71 -6.77 1.18
N LYS A 78 12.71 -7.23 1.94
CA LYS A 78 12.46 -7.91 3.21
C LYS A 78 11.83 -6.92 4.19
N TRP A 79 10.63 -7.25 4.67
CA TRP A 79 10.02 -6.50 5.77
C TRP A 79 10.59 -6.96 7.11
N ILE A 80 10.98 -6.00 7.94
CA ILE A 80 11.41 -6.23 9.31
C ILE A 80 10.44 -5.45 10.21
N PRO A 81 9.66 -6.14 11.07
CA PRO A 81 8.74 -5.46 11.97
C PRO A 81 9.49 -4.54 12.93
N LYS A 82 8.92 -3.37 13.21
CA LYS A 82 9.43 -2.48 14.26
C LYS A 82 9.19 -3.14 15.61
N GLU A 83 10.22 -3.20 16.44
CA GLU A 83 10.10 -3.68 17.81
C GLU A 83 9.27 -2.69 18.63
N ARG A 84 8.28 -3.19 19.36
CA ARG A 84 7.45 -2.41 20.28
C ARG A 84 8.16 -2.25 21.61
N ASN A 85 8.07 -1.06 22.19
CA ASN A 85 8.45 -0.87 23.59
C ASN A 85 7.39 -1.51 24.51
N GLU A 86 7.61 -1.45 25.83
CA GLU A 86 6.69 -2.05 26.81
C GLU A 86 5.26 -1.51 26.70
N PHE A 87 5.09 -0.20 26.48
CA PHE A 87 3.76 0.38 26.28
C PHE A 87 3.10 -0.15 24.99
N GLY A 88 3.85 -0.19 23.89
CA GLY A 88 3.39 -0.73 22.62
C GLY A 88 2.99 -2.20 22.70
N LYS A 89 3.67 -3.01 23.53
CA LYS A 89 3.31 -4.42 23.82
C LYS A 89 2.01 -4.55 24.62
N ILE A 90 1.74 -3.62 25.53
CA ILE A 90 0.45 -3.56 26.22
C ILE A 90 -0.64 -3.19 25.24
N MET A 91 -0.42 -2.13 24.46
CA MET A 91 -1.39 -1.63 23.50
C MET A 91 -1.74 -2.63 22.40
N SER A 92 -0.82 -3.51 22.01
CA SER A 92 -1.11 -4.55 21.01
C SER A 92 -2.20 -5.54 21.44
N LYS A 93 -2.53 -5.63 22.74
CA LYS A 93 -3.66 -6.45 23.23
C LYS A 93 -5.02 -5.83 22.92
N TYR A 94 -5.03 -4.50 22.71
CA TYR A 94 -6.24 -3.70 22.49
C TYR A 94 -6.42 -3.30 21.03
N GLU A 95 -5.38 -3.42 20.21
CA GLU A 95 -5.41 -3.12 18.79
C GLU A 95 -6.33 -4.06 18.02
N ASN A 96 -7.26 -3.47 17.28
CA ASN A 96 -8.13 -4.13 16.31
C ASN A 96 -8.55 -3.10 15.26
N ILE A 97 -9.43 -3.47 14.34
CA ILE A 97 -9.91 -2.56 13.27
C ILE A 97 -10.52 -1.27 13.87
N THR A 98 -11.14 -1.36 15.05
CA THR A 98 -11.80 -0.25 15.77
C THR A 98 -10.93 0.42 16.86
N ASN A 99 -9.66 0.03 16.96
CA ASN A 99 -8.67 0.53 17.92
C ASN A 99 -7.29 0.66 17.23
N SER A 100 -7.27 1.08 15.97
CA SER A 100 -6.03 1.33 15.25
C SER A 100 -5.38 2.63 15.73
N LEU A 101 -4.11 2.85 15.37
CA LEU A 101 -3.42 4.11 15.69
C LEU A 101 -4.14 5.31 15.05
N GLU A 102 -4.65 5.14 13.83
CA GLU A 102 -5.42 6.15 13.10
C GLU A 102 -6.72 6.50 13.84
N GLU A 103 -7.44 5.49 14.35
CA GLU A 103 -8.67 5.76 15.10
C GLU A 103 -8.43 6.36 16.47
N ILE A 104 -7.41 5.87 17.20
CA ILE A 104 -7.00 6.48 18.48
C ILE A 104 -6.60 7.94 18.24
N SER A 105 -5.84 8.23 17.19
CA SER A 105 -5.49 9.60 16.79
C SER A 105 -6.75 10.46 16.56
N ALA A 106 -7.69 9.96 15.76
CA ALA A 106 -8.94 10.66 15.46
C ALA A 106 -9.80 10.93 16.71
N LYS A 107 -9.90 9.96 17.64
CA LYS A 107 -10.69 10.09 18.87
C LYS A 107 -10.05 11.03 19.90
N THR A 108 -8.73 11.06 19.96
CA THR A 108 -7.99 11.74 21.04
C THR A 108 -7.42 13.10 20.63
N GLY A 109 -7.26 13.35 19.33
CA GLY A 109 -6.53 14.50 18.81
C GLY A 109 -5.01 14.37 18.93
N ILE A 110 -4.48 13.27 19.46
CA ILE A 110 -3.04 12.99 19.53
C ILE A 110 -2.58 12.54 18.16
N ASN A 111 -1.61 13.24 17.57
CA ASN A 111 -1.10 12.93 16.24
C ASN A 111 -0.57 11.48 16.14
N GLU A 112 -0.86 10.78 15.03
CA GLU A 112 -0.38 9.42 14.74
C GLU A 112 1.14 9.26 14.88
N ILE A 113 1.93 10.29 14.51
CA ILE A 113 3.37 10.30 14.72
C ILE A 113 3.67 10.17 16.20
N ARG A 114 3.03 10.99 17.05
CA ARG A 114 3.21 10.95 18.50
C ARG A 114 2.82 9.60 19.08
N LEU A 115 1.66 9.04 18.68
CA LEU A 115 1.26 7.70 19.10
C LEU A 115 2.27 6.62 18.66
N SER A 116 2.79 6.70 17.44
CA SER A 116 3.85 5.81 16.97
C SER A 116 5.14 5.95 17.79
N GLU A 117 5.50 7.14 18.25
CA GLU A 117 6.66 7.31 19.13
C GLU A 117 6.42 6.68 20.50
N LEU A 118 5.21 6.79 21.03
CA LEU A 118 4.82 6.15 22.28
C LEU A 118 4.87 4.62 22.20
N TYR A 119 4.60 4.02 21.02
CA TYR A 119 4.52 2.56 20.86
C TYR A 119 5.87 1.92 20.51
N TYR A 120 6.74 2.65 19.80
CA TYR A 120 7.94 2.08 19.17
C TYR A 120 9.25 2.79 19.55
N ARG A 121 9.22 3.91 20.29
CA ARG A 121 10.41 4.69 20.67
C ARG A 121 10.44 4.96 22.18
N LYS A 122 11.41 5.76 22.63
CA LYS A 122 11.56 6.15 24.05
C LYS A 122 10.71 7.38 24.43
N GLY A 123 9.52 7.52 23.85
CA GLY A 123 8.61 8.60 24.19
C GLY A 123 7.96 8.34 25.55
N ALA A 124 8.15 9.24 26.52
CA ALA A 124 7.39 9.20 27.76
C ALA A 124 5.94 9.62 27.49
N LEU A 125 4.97 8.90 28.06
CA LEU A 125 3.56 9.28 28.05
C LEU A 125 3.32 10.44 29.00
N ASP A 126 2.64 11.47 28.51
CA ASP A 126 2.00 12.42 29.41
C ASP A 126 0.72 11.80 29.99
N ALA A 127 0.38 12.16 31.23
CA ALA A 127 -0.78 11.58 31.91
C ALA A 127 -2.09 11.82 31.14
N TYR A 128 -2.26 13.00 30.52
CA TYR A 128 -3.45 13.29 29.72
C TYR A 128 -3.52 12.40 28.47
N GLU A 129 -2.38 12.09 27.84
CA GLU A 129 -2.32 11.20 26.68
C GLU A 129 -2.83 9.81 27.06
N LEU A 130 -2.37 9.28 28.19
CA LEU A 130 -2.79 7.97 28.67
C LEU A 130 -4.29 7.92 28.98
N ILE A 131 -4.85 8.96 29.62
CA ILE A 131 -6.29 9.05 29.91
C ILE A 131 -7.13 9.07 28.61
N PHE A 132 -6.69 9.83 27.61
CA PHE A 132 -7.40 9.87 26.33
C PHE A 132 -7.32 8.54 25.58
N ILE A 133 -6.15 7.89 25.61
CA ILE A 133 -5.95 6.57 25.02
C ILE A 133 -6.87 5.54 25.70
N GLU A 134 -6.94 5.52 27.04
CA GLU A 134 -7.85 4.65 27.80
C GLU A 134 -9.31 4.79 27.34
N LYS A 135 -9.79 6.04 27.27
CA LYS A 135 -11.15 6.32 26.80
C LYS A 135 -11.35 5.86 25.36
N ALA A 136 -10.36 6.08 24.49
CA ALA A 136 -10.45 5.72 23.08
C ALA A 136 -10.59 4.21 22.85
N ILE A 137 -9.96 3.40 23.71
CA ILE A 137 -10.03 1.93 23.68
C ILE A 137 -11.16 1.35 24.58
N GLY A 138 -12.05 2.20 25.10
CA GLY A 138 -13.19 1.78 25.91
C GLY A 138 -12.88 1.39 27.35
N LYS A 139 -11.69 1.72 27.85
CA LYS A 139 -11.29 1.52 29.26
C LYS A 139 -11.66 2.72 30.12
N LYS A 140 -11.75 2.49 31.44
CA LYS A 140 -11.92 3.57 32.41
C LYS A 140 -10.58 4.26 32.68
N PRO A 141 -10.58 5.57 32.95
CA PRO A 141 -9.37 6.27 33.37
C PRO A 141 -8.71 5.60 34.57
N GLY A 142 -7.41 5.29 34.45
CA GLY A 142 -6.61 4.62 35.48
C GLY A 142 -6.37 3.12 35.26
N GLU A 143 -7.20 2.42 34.48
CA GLU A 143 -7.03 0.97 34.28
C GLU A 143 -5.72 0.61 33.55
N LEU A 144 -5.32 1.41 32.57
CA LEU A 144 -4.08 1.25 31.81
C LEU A 144 -2.87 1.82 32.58
N PHE A 145 -3.08 2.80 33.45
CA PHE A 145 -2.05 3.22 34.42
C PHE A 145 -1.64 2.05 35.32
N GLU A 146 -2.61 1.34 35.90
CA GLU A 146 -2.35 0.18 36.75
C GLU A 146 -1.73 -0.98 35.95
N GLU A 147 -2.19 -1.22 34.72
CA GLU A 147 -1.59 -2.27 33.88
C GLU A 147 -0.13 -1.96 33.51
N PHE A 148 0.19 -0.70 33.23
CA PHE A 148 1.51 -0.31 32.75
C PHE A 148 2.52 -0.04 33.88
N TYR A 149 2.08 0.64 34.95
CA TYR A 149 2.96 1.05 36.06
C TYR A 149 2.70 0.28 37.36
N GLY A 150 1.47 -0.17 37.61
CA GLY A 150 1.05 -0.73 38.90
C GLY A 150 1.74 -2.03 39.29
N LYS A 151 2.15 -2.86 38.31
CA LYS A 151 2.81 -4.16 38.58
C LYS A 151 4.24 -4.05 39.14
N ASN A 152 4.86 -2.88 39.12
CA ASN A 152 6.23 -2.66 39.62
C ASN A 152 6.30 -1.89 40.96
N ILE A 153 5.15 -1.62 41.61
CA ILE A 153 5.06 -0.87 42.88
C ILE A 153 4.71 -1.82 44.03
N LEU A 154 5.42 -2.94 44.11
CA LEU A 154 5.49 -3.75 45.34
C LEU A 154 6.96 -3.78 45.75
N LEU A 155 7.35 -2.75 46.52
CA LEU A 155 8.54 -2.74 47.37
C LEU A 155 8.17 -3.33 48.74
#